data_AF-A0A4Y8UQX5-F1
#
_entry.id   AF-A0A4Y8UQX5-F1
#
_cell.length_a   1.000
_cell.length_b   1.000
_cell.length_c   1.000
_cell.angle_alpha   90.00
_cell.angle_beta   90.00
_cell.angle_gamma   90.00
#
_symmetry.space_group_name_H-M   'P 1'
#
loop_
_entity.id
_entity.type
_entity.pdbx_description
1 polymer ?
#
loop_
_entity_poly.entity_id
_entity_poly.type
_entity_poly.pdbx_seq_one_letter_code
_entity_poly.pdbx_strand_id
1 'polypeptide(L)'
;MIDQTLAGCVVLVTADRRSSELRAALERRGASVRHAAALGMVPHTDDALLLERTRSVLAEPPDTVVVTTGIGFRGWVEAADAAGLADRLLEVLAGTRIVARGPKARGAIQAAGLSADWVAESETSAEIAETLLDEGVAGRDIVIQHHGAGADGLDEAFALAGARVRSLVVYRWGPPPDPGLVRDSTRAVADGDVDAVVFTSAPGAAAWLDAAREAGALDGLLARHRAGAVVFAAVGPVTAKPLLEVGIEPLVPDRGRLGSLVRAVVTHYGGIEALDTVAGPLRVHRAAAVLDGRVLPLSRTGLEVLRLLAHARGSVVPREQVLAALPGDSSDPHAAEVAIARLRDASGSRALVRTVVKRGYRLELQEQS
;
A
#
# COMPACT_ATOMS: atom_id res chain seq x y z
N MET A 1 -14.15 0.07 24.50
CA MET A 1 -13.93 0.88 23.28
C MET A 1 -12.67 0.40 22.58
N ILE A 2 -12.63 0.39 21.25
CA ILE A 2 -11.39 0.09 20.52
C ILE A 2 -10.43 1.27 20.73
N ASP A 3 -9.19 0.96 21.11
CA ASP A 3 -8.14 1.97 21.29
C ASP A 3 -7.90 2.74 19.98
N GLN A 4 -7.95 4.08 20.09
CA GLN A 4 -7.82 5.03 18.99
C GLN A 4 -6.34 5.35 18.74
N THR A 5 -5.52 4.31 18.59
CA THR A 5 -4.05 4.39 18.53
C THR A 5 -3.53 5.25 17.37
N LEU A 6 -4.32 5.38 16.29
CA LEU A 6 -4.00 6.18 15.11
C LEU A 6 -4.70 7.54 15.11
N ALA A 7 -5.28 7.98 16.23
CA ALA A 7 -6.00 9.24 16.30
C ALA A 7 -5.11 10.42 15.88
N GLY A 8 -5.57 11.13 14.84
CA GLY A 8 -4.86 12.25 14.24
C GLY A 8 -3.64 11.88 13.38
N CYS A 9 -3.45 10.60 13.09
CA CYS A 9 -2.55 10.11 12.04
C CYS A 9 -3.26 10.18 10.68
N VAL A 10 -2.59 10.74 9.68
CA VAL A 10 -3.07 10.73 8.29
C VAL A 10 -2.42 9.58 7.54
N VAL A 11 -3.24 8.62 7.08
CA VAL A 11 -2.77 7.44 6.34
C VAL A 11 -3.20 7.51 4.88
N LEU A 12 -2.25 7.41 3.96
CA LEU A 12 -2.51 7.30 2.53
C LEU A 12 -2.64 5.83 2.12
N VAL A 13 -3.79 5.46 1.57
CA VAL A 13 -4.05 4.17 0.93
C VAL A 13 -3.82 4.30 -0.57
N THR A 14 -2.91 3.49 -1.12
CA THR A 14 -2.58 3.49 -2.57
C THR A 14 -3.27 2.38 -3.35
N ALA A 15 -3.95 1.46 -2.65
CA ALA A 15 -4.66 0.33 -3.23
C ALA A 15 -6.04 0.72 -3.75
N ASP A 16 -6.46 0.11 -4.86
CA ASP A 16 -7.84 0.22 -5.37
C ASP A 16 -8.72 -0.93 -4.84
N ARG A 17 -8.27 -2.17 -5.02
CA ARG A 17 -8.96 -3.38 -4.54
C ARG A 17 -9.07 -3.42 -3.02
N ARG A 18 -10.28 -3.67 -2.50
CA ARG A 18 -10.55 -3.76 -1.05
C ARG A 18 -10.08 -2.51 -0.27
N SER A 19 -9.97 -1.37 -0.97
CA SER A 19 -9.61 -0.09 -0.37
C SER A 19 -10.61 0.31 0.72
N SER A 20 -11.91 0.12 0.50
CA SER A 20 -12.97 0.37 1.50
C SER A 20 -12.75 -0.40 2.80
N GLU A 21 -12.41 -1.69 2.73
CA GLU A 21 -12.12 -2.50 3.91
C GLU A 21 -10.87 -2.05 4.66
N LEU A 22 -9.81 -1.71 3.91
CA LEU A 22 -8.55 -1.23 4.49
C LEU A 22 -8.73 0.14 5.15
N ARG A 23 -9.42 1.08 4.48
CA ARG A 23 -9.79 2.39 5.00
C ARG A 23 -10.58 2.25 6.30
N ALA A 24 -11.67 1.48 6.27
CA ALA A 24 -12.50 1.26 7.46
C ALA A 24 -11.72 0.63 8.62
N ALA A 25 -10.74 -0.25 8.34
CA ALA A 25 -9.91 -0.85 9.38
C ALA A 25 -8.96 0.15 10.05
N LEU A 26 -8.41 1.11 9.29
CA LEU A 26 -7.56 2.19 9.79
C LEU A 26 -8.39 3.27 10.51
N GLU A 27 -9.53 3.66 9.94
CA GLU A 27 -10.48 4.63 10.53
C GLU A 27 -11.03 4.15 11.88
N ARG A 28 -11.31 2.84 12.03
CA ARG A 28 -11.70 2.25 13.32
C ARG A 28 -10.64 2.42 14.42
N ARG A 29 -9.38 2.69 14.05
CA ARG A 29 -8.27 2.97 14.95
C ARG A 29 -7.99 4.47 15.11
N GLY A 30 -8.80 5.34 14.51
CA GLY A 30 -8.72 6.80 14.63
C GLY A 30 -7.97 7.51 13.52
N ALA A 31 -7.49 6.79 12.50
CA ALA A 31 -6.77 7.40 11.38
C ALA A 31 -7.70 8.25 10.49
N SER A 32 -7.19 9.39 10.03
CA SER A 32 -7.74 10.12 8.89
C SER A 32 -7.19 9.52 7.61
N VAL A 33 -8.03 8.86 6.80
CA VAL A 33 -7.53 8.13 5.63
C VAL A 33 -7.72 8.92 4.34
N ARG A 34 -6.61 9.14 3.62
CA ARG A 34 -6.61 9.63 2.23
C ARG A 34 -6.50 8.43 1.29
N HIS A 35 -7.15 8.49 0.14
CA HIS A 35 -7.13 7.41 -0.85
C HIS A 35 -6.74 7.98 -2.21
N ALA A 36 -5.64 7.46 -2.76
CA ALA A 36 -5.18 7.76 -4.10
C ALA A 36 -4.71 6.46 -4.74
N ALA A 37 -5.62 5.77 -5.44
CA ALA A 37 -5.32 4.50 -6.09
C ALA A 37 -4.24 4.70 -7.16
N ALA A 38 -3.05 4.15 -6.93
CA ALA A 38 -1.90 4.30 -7.82
C ALA A 38 -2.06 3.54 -9.14
N LEU A 39 -2.93 2.52 -9.15
CA LEU A 39 -3.34 1.76 -10.32
C LEU A 39 -4.84 1.51 -10.23
N GLY A 40 -5.52 1.59 -11.37
CA GLY A 40 -6.89 1.12 -11.50
C GLY A 40 -6.93 -0.39 -11.72
N MET A 41 -8.12 -0.96 -11.55
CA MET A 41 -8.41 -2.32 -12.00
C MET A 41 -9.29 -2.26 -13.23
N VAL A 42 -8.86 -2.85 -14.33
CA VAL A 42 -9.75 -3.12 -15.46
C VAL A 42 -10.43 -4.47 -15.19
N PRO A 43 -11.77 -4.52 -15.03
CA PRO A 43 -12.48 -5.79 -14.96
C PRO A 43 -12.20 -6.61 -16.22
N HIS A 44 -11.94 -7.91 -16.06
CA HIS A 44 -11.62 -8.79 -17.20
C HIS A 44 -12.75 -8.88 -18.23
N THR A 45 -14.00 -8.71 -17.79
CA THR A 45 -15.19 -8.69 -18.67
C THR A 45 -15.23 -7.48 -19.61
N ASP A 46 -14.57 -6.38 -19.24
CA ASP A 46 -14.56 -5.13 -20.00
C ASP A 46 -13.22 -4.91 -20.73
N ASP A 47 -12.33 -5.91 -20.72
CA ASP A 47 -11.03 -5.81 -21.38
C ASP A 47 -11.16 -6.14 -22.88
N ALA A 48 -11.27 -5.08 -23.69
CA ALA A 48 -11.33 -5.17 -25.15
C ALA A 48 -10.14 -5.93 -25.76
N LEU A 49 -8.95 -5.83 -25.15
CA LEU A 49 -7.77 -6.56 -25.63
C LEU A 49 -7.87 -8.04 -25.31
N LEU A 50 -8.40 -8.42 -24.14
CA LEU A 50 -8.66 -9.82 -23.81
C LEU A 50 -9.65 -10.44 -24.79
N LEU A 51 -10.71 -9.71 -25.16
CA LEU A 51 -11.69 -10.16 -26.15
C LEU A 51 -11.10 -10.27 -27.56
N GLU A 52 -10.29 -9.30 -27.99
CA GLU A 52 -9.56 -9.35 -29.26
C GLU A 52 -8.67 -10.59 -29.35
N ARG A 53 -7.87 -10.83 -28.30
CA ARG A 53 -6.99 -12.01 -28.24
C ARG A 53 -7.79 -13.31 -28.17
N THR A 54 -8.91 -13.33 -27.47
CA THR A 54 -9.83 -14.48 -27.46
C THR A 54 -10.35 -14.77 -28.87
N ARG A 55 -10.75 -13.75 -29.62
CA ARG A 55 -11.17 -13.91 -31.03
C ARG A 55 -10.02 -14.42 -31.91
N SER A 56 -8.77 -14.01 -31.68
CA SER A 56 -7.61 -14.57 -32.35
C SER A 56 -7.41 -16.05 -32.04
N VAL A 57 -7.57 -16.47 -30.77
CA VAL A 57 -7.52 -17.89 -30.38
C VAL A 57 -8.61 -18.70 -31.07
N LEU A 58 -9.80 -18.14 -31.22
CA LEU A 58 -10.91 -18.81 -31.94
C LEU A 58 -10.68 -18.88 -33.45
N ALA A 59 -10.06 -17.87 -34.05
CA ALA A 59 -9.77 -17.82 -35.48
C ALA A 59 -8.63 -18.76 -35.86
N GLU A 60 -7.60 -18.81 -35.01
CA GLU A 60 -6.41 -19.63 -35.17
C GLU A 60 -6.17 -20.41 -33.87
N PRO A 61 -6.77 -21.60 -33.73
CA PRO A 61 -6.57 -22.47 -32.57
C PRO A 61 -5.08 -22.77 -32.32
N PRO A 62 -4.59 -22.65 -31.08
CA PRO A 62 -3.20 -22.96 -30.76
C PRO A 62 -2.95 -24.47 -30.69
N ASP A 63 -1.68 -24.86 -30.81
CA ASP A 63 -1.25 -26.23 -30.53
C ASP A 63 -1.25 -26.52 -29.02
N THR A 64 -0.97 -25.51 -28.20
CA THR A 64 -0.89 -25.66 -26.74
C THR A 64 -1.36 -24.40 -26.01
N VAL A 65 -2.10 -24.59 -24.91
CA VAL A 65 -2.50 -23.55 -23.97
C VAL A 65 -1.86 -23.79 -22.62
N VAL A 66 -1.08 -22.83 -22.14
CA VAL A 66 -0.51 -22.84 -20.79
C VAL A 66 -1.39 -22.02 -19.86
N VAL A 67 -1.82 -22.62 -18.75
CA VAL A 67 -2.66 -21.99 -17.72
C VAL A 67 -1.87 -21.82 -16.44
N THR A 68 -1.50 -20.57 -16.13
CA THR A 68 -0.68 -20.26 -14.95
C THR A 68 -1.49 -20.21 -13.65
N THR A 69 -2.77 -19.83 -13.70
CA THR A 69 -3.60 -19.74 -12.49
C THR A 69 -5.07 -20.05 -12.75
N GLY A 70 -5.74 -20.64 -11.76
CA GLY A 70 -7.16 -20.92 -11.87
C GLY A 70 -8.06 -19.67 -11.89
N ILE A 71 -7.65 -18.58 -11.24
CA ILE A 71 -8.39 -17.31 -11.29
C ILE A 71 -8.29 -16.70 -12.69
N GLY A 72 -7.10 -16.72 -13.28
CA GLY A 72 -6.89 -16.24 -14.64
C GLY A 72 -7.72 -17.05 -15.65
N PHE A 73 -7.66 -18.38 -15.60
CA PHE A 73 -8.46 -19.22 -16.49
C PHE A 73 -9.96 -18.96 -16.37
N ARG A 74 -10.51 -18.92 -15.14
CA ARG A 74 -11.93 -18.60 -14.93
C ARG A 74 -12.29 -17.23 -15.48
N GLY A 75 -11.49 -16.21 -15.20
CA GLY A 75 -11.74 -14.87 -15.73
C GLY A 75 -11.68 -14.82 -17.25
N TRP A 76 -10.84 -15.63 -17.91
CA TRP A 76 -10.84 -15.72 -19.36
C TRP A 76 -12.15 -16.30 -19.90
N VAL A 77 -12.62 -17.41 -19.33
CA VAL A 77 -13.90 -18.03 -19.70
C VAL A 77 -15.07 -17.09 -19.41
N GLU A 78 -15.10 -16.43 -18.25
CA GLU A 78 -16.11 -15.43 -17.88
C GLU A 78 -16.14 -14.23 -18.85
N ALA A 79 -14.97 -13.73 -19.27
CA ALA A 79 -14.89 -12.66 -20.26
C ALA A 79 -15.40 -13.11 -21.63
N ALA A 80 -15.07 -14.34 -22.04
CA ALA A 80 -15.61 -14.93 -23.27
C ALA A 80 -17.13 -15.12 -23.18
N ASP A 81 -17.65 -15.56 -22.04
CA ASP A 81 -19.08 -15.74 -21.78
C ASP A 81 -19.85 -14.43 -21.88
N ALA A 82 -19.34 -13.36 -21.24
CA ALA A 82 -19.91 -12.02 -21.34
C ALA A 82 -19.99 -11.51 -22.79
N ALA A 83 -19.12 -11.99 -23.68
CA ALA A 83 -19.11 -11.68 -25.10
C ALA A 83 -19.84 -12.70 -25.99
N GLY A 84 -20.47 -13.73 -25.41
CA GLY A 84 -21.16 -14.80 -26.13
C GLY A 84 -20.22 -15.76 -26.89
N LEU A 85 -18.97 -15.89 -26.42
CA LEU A 85 -17.90 -16.68 -27.04
C LEU A 85 -17.52 -17.93 -26.22
N ALA A 86 -18.09 -18.13 -25.03
CA ALA A 86 -17.66 -19.20 -24.12
C ALA A 86 -17.77 -20.60 -24.72
N ASP A 87 -18.92 -20.97 -25.29
CA ASP A 87 -19.12 -22.32 -25.86
C ASP A 87 -18.09 -22.63 -26.95
N ARG A 88 -17.86 -21.68 -27.86
CA ARG A 88 -16.86 -21.80 -28.92
C ARG A 88 -15.44 -21.88 -28.36
N LEU A 89 -15.15 -21.11 -27.31
CA LEU A 89 -13.85 -21.15 -26.66
C LEU A 89 -13.60 -22.51 -26.02
N LEU A 90 -14.57 -23.03 -25.27
CA LEU A 90 -14.46 -24.34 -24.62
C LEU A 90 -14.34 -25.48 -25.65
N GLU A 91 -15.05 -25.39 -26.78
CA GLU A 91 -14.91 -26.34 -27.89
C GLU A 91 -13.50 -26.34 -28.48
N VAL A 92 -12.93 -25.15 -28.76
CA VAL A 92 -11.54 -25.03 -29.23
C VAL A 92 -10.55 -25.58 -28.21
N LEU A 93 -10.72 -25.24 -26.92
CA LEU A 93 -9.84 -25.69 -25.85
C LEU A 93 -9.93 -27.21 -25.62
N ALA A 94 -11.09 -27.84 -25.83
CA ALA A 94 -11.24 -29.29 -25.71
C ALA A 94 -10.42 -30.06 -26.75
N GLY A 95 -10.14 -29.45 -27.90
CA GLY A 95 -9.26 -30.01 -28.94
C GLY A 95 -7.79 -29.56 -28.84
N THR A 96 -7.45 -28.75 -27.83
CA THR A 96 -6.12 -28.15 -27.66
C THR A 96 -5.38 -28.85 -26.52
N ARG A 97 -4.06 -28.99 -26.61
CA ARG A 97 -3.26 -29.46 -25.47
C ARG A 97 -3.24 -28.41 -24.36
N ILE A 98 -3.64 -28.76 -23.14
CA ILE A 98 -3.68 -27.86 -21.99
C ILE A 98 -2.63 -28.25 -20.94
N VAL A 99 -1.73 -27.31 -20.67
CA VAL A 99 -0.69 -27.41 -19.62
C VAL A 99 -1.05 -26.52 -18.45
N ALA A 100 -1.08 -27.07 -17.23
CA ALA A 100 -1.42 -26.34 -16.03
C ALA A 100 -0.20 -26.15 -15.10
N ARG A 101 0.00 -24.95 -14.56
CA ARG A 101 1.06 -24.66 -13.57
C ARG A 101 0.76 -25.20 -12.15
N GLY A 102 -0.16 -26.14 -11.99
CA GLY A 102 -0.45 -26.74 -10.69
C GLY A 102 -1.94 -26.93 -10.35
N PRO A 103 -2.25 -27.39 -9.12
CA PRO A 103 -3.58 -27.86 -8.73
C PRO A 103 -4.70 -26.83 -8.88
N LYS A 104 -4.41 -25.53 -8.67
CA LYS A 104 -5.40 -24.46 -8.80
C LYS A 104 -5.80 -24.20 -10.25
N ALA A 105 -4.83 -24.24 -11.17
CA ALA A 105 -5.09 -24.12 -12.61
C ALA A 105 -5.86 -25.35 -13.09
N ARG A 106 -5.40 -26.55 -12.73
CA ARG A 106 -6.09 -27.81 -13.02
C ARG A 106 -7.55 -27.81 -12.55
N GLY A 107 -7.81 -27.40 -11.31
CA GLY A 107 -9.17 -27.35 -10.77
C GLY A 107 -10.09 -26.38 -11.51
N ALA A 108 -9.56 -25.27 -12.04
CA ALA A 108 -10.34 -24.34 -12.86
C ALA A 108 -10.64 -24.91 -14.25
N ILE A 109 -9.67 -25.59 -14.86
CA ILE A 109 -9.84 -26.28 -16.15
C ILE A 109 -10.93 -27.36 -16.02
N GLN A 110 -10.86 -28.17 -14.96
CA GLN A 110 -11.86 -29.21 -14.67
C GLN A 110 -13.25 -28.64 -14.41
N ALA A 111 -13.36 -27.53 -13.67
CA ALA A 111 -14.63 -26.87 -13.43
C ALA A 111 -15.29 -26.32 -14.72
N ALA A 112 -14.50 -26.07 -15.77
CA ALA A 112 -15.00 -25.68 -17.08
C ALA A 112 -15.29 -26.88 -18.01
N GLY A 113 -15.22 -28.12 -17.50
CA GLY A 113 -15.49 -29.34 -18.28
C GLY A 113 -14.32 -29.81 -19.14
N LEU A 114 -13.11 -29.29 -18.93
CA LEU A 114 -11.90 -29.62 -19.69
C LEU A 114 -10.93 -30.47 -18.84
N SER A 115 -9.96 -31.11 -19.50
CA SER A 115 -8.85 -31.82 -18.85
C SER A 115 -7.52 -31.13 -19.14
N ALA A 116 -6.66 -31.01 -18.13
CA ALA A 116 -5.26 -30.68 -18.35
C ALA A 116 -4.49 -31.95 -18.76
N ASP A 117 -3.74 -31.89 -19.86
CA ASP A 117 -2.89 -32.99 -20.35
C ASP A 117 -1.65 -33.17 -19.48
N TRP A 118 -1.14 -32.06 -18.94
CA TRP A 118 0.00 -32.09 -18.03
C TRP A 118 -0.12 -30.99 -16.97
N VAL A 119 0.40 -31.27 -15.78
CA VAL A 119 0.31 -30.40 -14.62
C VAL A 119 1.68 -30.37 -13.94
N ALA A 120 2.26 -29.18 -13.83
CA ALA A 120 3.52 -28.96 -13.13
C ALA A 120 3.42 -29.42 -11.66
N GLU A 121 4.32 -30.30 -11.23
CA GLU A 121 4.36 -30.83 -9.86
C GLU A 121 4.92 -29.80 -8.88
N SER A 122 5.88 -29.00 -9.32
CA SER A 122 6.55 -27.96 -8.55
C SER A 122 5.70 -26.68 -8.41
N GLU A 123 4.59 -26.59 -9.14
CA GLU A 123 3.74 -25.39 -9.25
C GLU A 123 4.47 -24.14 -9.79
N THR A 124 5.56 -24.30 -10.55
CA THR A 124 6.36 -23.18 -11.09
C THR A 124 6.25 -23.02 -12.60
N SER A 125 6.46 -21.79 -13.06
CA SER A 125 6.59 -21.49 -14.49
C SER A 125 7.91 -22.02 -15.08
N ALA A 126 8.94 -22.20 -14.25
CA ALA A 126 10.23 -22.76 -14.66
C ALA A 126 10.12 -24.22 -15.11
N GLU A 127 9.38 -25.05 -14.36
CA GLU A 127 9.14 -26.46 -14.72
C GLU A 127 8.35 -26.58 -16.04
N ILE A 128 7.37 -25.69 -16.27
CA ILE A 128 6.65 -25.64 -17.55
C ILE A 128 7.63 -25.32 -18.69
N ALA A 129 8.50 -24.33 -18.49
CA ALA A 129 9.47 -23.93 -19.51
C ALA A 129 10.40 -25.09 -19.87
N GLU A 130 11.01 -25.73 -18.86
CA GLU A 130 11.90 -26.88 -19.03
C GLU A 130 11.20 -28.01 -19.81
N THR A 131 10.02 -28.42 -19.33
CA THR A 131 9.27 -29.53 -19.94
C THR A 131 8.92 -29.25 -21.40
N LEU A 132 8.36 -28.08 -21.71
CA LEU A 132 7.94 -27.77 -23.08
C LEU A 132 9.13 -27.54 -24.02
N LEU A 133 10.22 -26.94 -23.53
CA LEU A 133 11.44 -26.76 -24.31
C LEU A 133 12.09 -28.09 -24.66
N ASP A 134 12.15 -29.03 -23.71
CA ASP A 134 12.68 -30.39 -23.94
C ASP A 134 11.86 -31.18 -24.96
N GLU A 135 10.54 -30.96 -25.01
CA GLU A 135 9.66 -31.55 -26.03
C GLU A 135 9.79 -30.89 -27.42
N GLY A 136 10.40 -29.71 -27.49
CA GLY A 136 10.54 -28.91 -28.71
C GLY A 136 9.30 -28.05 -29.02
N VAL A 137 9.48 -26.73 -29.05
CA VAL A 137 8.41 -25.75 -29.33
C VAL A 137 8.55 -25.04 -30.67
N ALA A 138 9.62 -25.29 -31.43
CA ALA A 138 9.88 -24.62 -32.69
C ALA A 138 8.71 -24.78 -33.68
N GLY A 139 8.18 -23.66 -34.16
CA GLY A 139 7.06 -23.60 -35.10
C GLY A 139 5.67 -23.86 -34.52
N ARG A 140 5.56 -24.16 -33.22
CA ARG A 140 4.27 -24.36 -32.53
C ARG A 140 3.61 -23.04 -32.13
N ASP A 141 2.29 -23.00 -32.17
CA ASP A 141 1.46 -21.93 -31.64
C ASP A 141 1.14 -22.19 -30.16
N ILE A 142 1.66 -21.35 -29.28
CA ILE A 142 1.47 -21.48 -27.83
C ILE A 142 0.73 -20.25 -27.30
N VAL A 143 -0.42 -20.48 -26.69
CA VAL A 143 -1.16 -19.45 -25.96
C VAL A 143 -0.86 -19.57 -24.47
N ILE A 144 -0.51 -18.46 -23.81
CA ILE A 144 -0.16 -18.46 -22.39
C ILE A 144 -1.12 -17.56 -21.62
N GLN A 145 -1.98 -18.17 -20.83
CA GLN A 145 -2.81 -17.48 -19.84
C GLN A 145 -1.92 -17.11 -18.64
N HIS A 146 -1.55 -15.83 -18.55
CA HIS A 146 -0.72 -15.24 -17.49
C HIS A 146 -1.52 -14.80 -16.29
N HIS A 147 -0.90 -14.86 -15.11
CA HIS A 147 -1.42 -14.16 -13.96
C HIS A 147 -1.30 -12.63 -14.11
N GLY A 148 -2.06 -11.87 -13.30
CA GLY A 148 -2.11 -10.41 -13.40
C GLY A 148 -0.81 -9.66 -13.09
N ALA A 149 0.29 -10.35 -12.74
CA ALA A 149 1.62 -9.76 -12.60
C ALA A 149 2.46 -9.82 -13.90
N GLY A 150 1.95 -10.43 -14.97
CA GLY A 150 2.63 -10.52 -16.27
C GLY A 150 3.21 -11.90 -16.56
N ALA A 151 4.14 -11.95 -17.53
CA ALA A 151 4.80 -13.15 -18.00
C ALA A 151 6.02 -13.49 -17.12
N ASP A 152 6.06 -14.69 -16.55
CA ASP A 152 7.17 -15.19 -15.72
C ASP A 152 8.39 -15.63 -16.56
N GLY A 153 8.65 -14.96 -17.70
CA GLY A 153 9.72 -15.34 -18.64
C GLY A 153 9.35 -16.44 -19.64
N LEU A 154 8.13 -16.99 -19.57
CA LEU A 154 7.65 -18.05 -20.47
C LEU A 154 7.60 -17.58 -21.94
N ASP A 155 7.16 -16.33 -22.15
CA ASP A 155 6.94 -15.78 -23.48
C ASP A 155 8.27 -15.67 -24.23
N GLU A 156 9.27 -15.10 -23.55
CA GLU A 156 10.62 -14.94 -24.06
C GLU A 156 11.28 -16.30 -24.30
N ALA A 157 11.14 -17.24 -23.36
CA ALA A 157 11.75 -18.56 -23.46
C ALA A 157 11.23 -19.34 -24.69
N PHE A 158 9.93 -19.39 -24.90
CA PHE A 158 9.35 -20.11 -26.03
C PHE A 158 9.57 -19.38 -27.37
N ALA A 159 9.51 -18.04 -27.38
CA ALA A 159 9.81 -17.27 -28.57
C ALA A 159 11.28 -17.45 -29.02
N LEU A 160 12.23 -17.45 -28.09
CA LEU A 160 13.64 -17.74 -28.37
C LEU A 160 13.87 -19.14 -28.93
N ALA A 161 13.05 -20.11 -28.53
CA ALA A 161 13.06 -21.47 -29.05
C ALA A 161 12.24 -21.65 -30.35
N GLY A 162 11.73 -20.56 -30.95
CA GLY A 162 11.08 -20.55 -32.26
C GLY A 162 9.57 -20.80 -32.24
N ALA A 163 8.91 -20.74 -31.08
CA ALA A 163 7.45 -20.81 -30.99
C ALA A 163 6.79 -19.48 -31.38
N ARG A 164 5.55 -19.57 -31.87
CA ARG A 164 4.64 -18.43 -32.02
C ARG A 164 3.84 -18.27 -30.73
N VAL A 165 4.18 -17.26 -29.93
CA VAL A 165 3.60 -17.08 -28.60
C VAL A 165 2.50 -16.00 -28.60
N ARG A 166 1.34 -16.33 -28.05
CA ARG A 166 0.23 -15.40 -27.80
C ARG A 166 -0.10 -15.33 -26.32
N SER A 167 0.17 -14.20 -25.69
CA SER A 167 -0.06 -14.00 -24.26
C SER A 167 -1.51 -13.61 -23.98
N LEU A 168 -2.10 -14.07 -22.89
CA LEU A 168 -3.43 -13.70 -22.39
C LEU A 168 -3.32 -13.27 -20.92
N VAL A 169 -3.41 -11.98 -20.67
CA VAL A 169 -3.44 -11.44 -19.30
C VAL A 169 -4.89 -11.10 -19.00
N VAL A 170 -5.48 -11.82 -18.05
CA VAL A 170 -6.93 -11.74 -17.80
C VAL A 170 -7.28 -10.59 -16.87
N TYR A 171 -6.40 -10.28 -15.91
CA TYR A 171 -6.58 -9.15 -15.00
C TYR A 171 -5.46 -8.16 -15.23
N ARG A 172 -5.79 -7.00 -15.79
CA ARG A 172 -4.83 -5.93 -16.06
C ARG A 172 -4.97 -4.80 -15.04
N TRP A 173 -3.81 -4.35 -14.59
CA TRP A 173 -3.70 -3.03 -13.98
C TRP A 173 -3.99 -1.98 -15.07
N GLY A 174 -4.95 -1.11 -14.77
CA GLY A 174 -5.24 0.06 -15.58
C GLY A 174 -4.49 1.29 -15.07
N PRO A 175 -4.55 2.41 -15.81
CA PRO A 175 -4.08 3.69 -15.29
C PRO A 175 -4.80 4.02 -13.97
N PRO A 176 -4.21 4.85 -13.11
CA PRO A 176 -4.90 5.31 -11.90
C PRO A 176 -6.24 5.97 -12.29
N PRO A 177 -7.34 5.72 -11.55
CA PRO A 177 -8.63 6.33 -11.83
C PRO A 177 -8.57 7.87 -11.85
N ASP A 178 -7.67 8.44 -11.05
CA ASP A 178 -7.36 9.86 -11.04
C ASP A 178 -5.84 10.07 -10.92
N PRO A 179 -5.13 10.28 -12.05
CA PRO A 179 -3.69 10.55 -12.04
C PRO A 179 -3.33 11.82 -11.27
N GLY A 180 -4.24 12.79 -11.23
CA GLY A 180 -4.06 14.06 -10.50
C GLY A 180 -3.97 13.82 -9.00
N LEU A 181 -4.90 13.06 -8.44
CA LEU A 181 -4.88 12.68 -7.03
C LEU A 181 -3.65 11.87 -6.65
N VAL A 182 -3.17 10.98 -7.52
CA VAL A 182 -1.92 10.23 -7.25
C VAL A 182 -0.74 11.19 -7.17
N ARG A 183 -0.56 12.06 -8.17
CA ARG A 183 0.51 13.07 -8.16
C ARG A 183 0.43 13.97 -6.92
N ASP A 184 -0.75 14.48 -6.59
CA ASP A 184 -0.91 15.38 -5.45
C ASP A 184 -0.70 14.66 -4.11
N SER A 185 -0.99 13.35 -4.04
CA SER A 185 -0.67 12.53 -2.87
C SER A 185 0.85 12.40 -2.64
N THR A 186 1.66 12.32 -3.69
CA THR A 186 3.13 12.26 -3.57
C THR A 186 3.69 13.55 -3.00
N ARG A 187 3.18 14.71 -3.45
CA ARG A 187 3.53 16.03 -2.91
C ARG A 187 3.10 16.18 -1.46
N ALA A 188 1.87 15.80 -1.13
CA ALA A 188 1.36 15.83 0.24
C ALA A 188 2.23 15.00 1.20
N VAL A 189 2.73 13.83 0.77
CA VAL A 189 3.67 13.06 1.59
C VAL A 189 5.01 13.79 1.72
N ALA A 190 5.56 14.34 0.64
CA ALA A 190 6.82 15.09 0.66
C ALA A 190 6.75 16.37 1.52
N ASP A 191 5.61 17.06 1.54
CA ASP A 191 5.37 18.27 2.34
C ASP A 191 5.07 17.97 3.81
N GLY A 192 4.67 16.72 4.10
CA GLY A 192 4.46 16.20 5.44
C GLY A 192 3.04 16.21 5.95
N ASP A 193 2.07 16.22 5.04
CA ASP A 193 0.65 16.13 5.35
C ASP A 193 0.16 14.69 5.55
N VAL A 194 1.05 13.70 5.37
CA VAL A 194 0.77 12.27 5.49
C VAL A 194 1.81 11.64 6.40
N ASP A 195 1.33 10.89 7.39
CA ASP A 195 2.17 10.19 8.37
C ASP A 195 2.56 8.80 7.91
N ALA A 196 1.67 8.10 7.19
CA ALA A 196 1.93 6.75 6.69
C ALA A 196 1.38 6.52 5.29
N VAL A 197 2.09 5.72 4.50
CA VAL A 197 1.65 5.27 3.17
C VAL A 197 1.59 3.74 3.15
N VAL A 198 0.44 3.17 2.78
CA VAL A 198 0.23 1.71 2.78
C VAL A 198 0.10 1.15 1.37
N PHE A 199 0.84 0.07 1.08
CA PHE A 199 0.89 -0.60 -0.22
C PHE A 199 0.49 -2.07 -0.11
N THR A 200 -0.31 -2.52 -1.08
CA THR A 200 -0.79 -3.91 -1.13
C THR A 200 -0.28 -4.71 -2.33
N SER A 201 0.43 -4.08 -3.27
CA SER A 201 1.00 -4.74 -4.44
C SER A 201 2.27 -4.04 -4.91
N ALA A 202 3.24 -4.81 -5.41
CA ALA A 202 4.48 -4.25 -5.97
C ALA A 202 4.21 -3.31 -7.16
N PRO A 203 3.34 -3.63 -8.13
CA PRO A 203 3.02 -2.71 -9.21
C PRO A 203 2.42 -1.39 -8.71
N GLY A 204 1.57 -1.43 -7.69
CA GLY A 204 0.98 -0.21 -7.11
C GLY A 204 2.02 0.65 -6.39
N ALA A 205 2.99 0.03 -5.72
CA ALA A 205 4.13 0.73 -5.12
C ALA A 205 5.02 1.37 -6.18
N ALA A 206 5.37 0.62 -7.23
CA ALA A 206 6.18 1.12 -8.35
C ALA A 206 5.49 2.30 -9.04
N ALA A 207 4.20 2.16 -9.41
CA ALA A 207 3.45 3.22 -10.08
C ALA A 207 3.33 4.50 -9.25
N TRP A 208 3.15 4.38 -7.92
CA TRP A 208 3.12 5.54 -7.04
C TRP A 208 4.50 6.21 -6.92
N LEU A 209 5.59 5.43 -6.88
CA LEU A 209 6.96 5.96 -6.89
C LEU A 209 7.31 6.63 -8.23
N ASP A 210 6.85 6.09 -9.35
CA ASP A 210 7.01 6.70 -10.67
C ASP A 210 6.29 8.06 -10.74
N ALA A 211 5.04 8.12 -10.26
CA ALA A 211 4.33 9.38 -10.12
C ALA A 211 5.08 10.38 -9.22
N ALA A 212 5.75 9.90 -8.16
CA ALA A 212 6.57 10.76 -7.29
C ALA A 212 7.82 11.30 -8.00
N ARG A 213 8.46 10.49 -8.86
CA ARG A 213 9.59 10.93 -9.71
C ARG A 213 9.15 11.98 -10.70
N GLU A 214 8.06 11.72 -11.42
CA GLU A 214 7.48 12.65 -12.40
C GLU A 214 7.06 13.97 -11.76
N ALA A 215 6.56 13.93 -10.52
CA ALA A 215 6.19 15.10 -9.75
C ALA A 215 7.37 15.87 -9.13
N GLY A 216 8.59 15.34 -9.20
CA GLY A 216 9.77 15.87 -8.50
C GLY A 216 9.70 15.72 -6.97
N ALA A 217 8.84 14.85 -6.45
CA ALA A 217 8.59 14.68 -5.02
C ALA A 217 9.50 13.63 -4.36
N LEU A 218 10.15 12.74 -5.14
CA LEU A 218 10.89 11.59 -4.61
C LEU A 218 11.95 11.97 -3.57
N ASP A 219 12.75 13.01 -3.81
CA ASP A 219 13.78 13.44 -2.87
C ASP A 219 13.19 13.89 -1.52
N GLY A 220 12.05 14.57 -1.56
CA GLY A 220 11.30 14.96 -0.36
C GLY A 220 10.80 13.74 0.41
N LEU A 221 10.29 12.72 -0.29
CA LEU A 221 9.88 11.46 0.33
C LEU A 221 11.04 10.76 1.05
N LEU A 222 12.19 10.67 0.39
CA LEU A 222 13.39 10.04 0.95
C LEU A 222 13.94 10.81 2.14
N ALA A 223 14.00 12.15 2.06
CA ALA A 223 14.40 13.00 3.16
C ALA A 223 13.50 12.79 4.39
N ARG A 224 12.18 12.73 4.17
CA ARG A 224 11.24 12.44 5.25
C ARG A 224 11.41 11.03 5.79
N HIS A 225 11.55 10.01 4.95
CA HIS A 225 11.78 8.64 5.41
C HIS A 225 13.00 8.55 6.33
N ARG A 226 14.14 9.12 5.90
CA ARG A 226 15.39 9.15 6.68
C ARG A 226 15.24 9.88 8.01
N ALA A 227 14.43 10.94 8.04
CA ALA A 227 14.10 11.66 9.27
C ALA A 227 13.05 10.94 10.16
N GLY A 228 12.66 9.71 9.79
CA GLY A 228 11.58 8.97 10.45
C GLY A 228 10.23 9.68 10.35
N ALA A 229 10.06 10.53 9.33
CA ALA A 229 8.98 11.50 9.17
C ALA A 229 7.76 11.08 8.37
N VAL A 230 7.83 9.87 7.84
CA VAL A 230 6.72 9.14 7.24
C VAL A 230 7.04 7.65 7.36
N VAL A 231 6.01 6.85 7.59
CA VAL A 231 6.09 5.39 7.59
C VAL A 231 5.59 4.86 6.27
N PHE A 232 6.43 4.12 5.56
CA PHE A 232 5.98 3.33 4.42
C PHE A 232 5.69 1.91 4.90
N ALA A 233 4.55 1.34 4.55
CA ALA A 233 4.18 -0.01 4.95
C ALA A 233 3.74 -0.85 3.76
N ALA A 234 4.36 -2.01 3.59
CA ALA A 234 4.07 -2.94 2.50
C ALA A 234 3.44 -4.22 3.08
N VAL A 235 2.40 -4.74 2.41
CA VAL A 235 1.70 -5.95 2.90
C VAL A 235 2.61 -7.18 2.98
N GLY A 236 3.71 -7.23 2.21
CA GLY A 236 4.65 -8.35 2.20
C GLY A 236 5.92 -8.05 1.41
N PRO A 237 6.91 -8.96 1.44
CA PRO A 237 8.24 -8.72 0.87
C PRO A 237 8.26 -8.39 -0.62
N VAL A 238 7.40 -9.03 -1.42
CA VAL A 238 7.28 -8.72 -2.86
C VAL A 238 6.83 -7.27 -3.07
N THR A 239 5.84 -6.81 -2.30
CA THR A 239 5.36 -5.42 -2.35
C THR A 239 6.39 -4.42 -1.82
N ALA A 240 7.29 -4.84 -0.93
CA ALA A 240 8.35 -4.00 -0.39
C ALA A 240 9.47 -3.73 -1.40
N LYS A 241 9.71 -4.64 -2.36
CA LYS A 241 10.84 -4.57 -3.30
C LYS A 241 11.00 -3.21 -4.00
N PRO A 242 9.96 -2.60 -4.62
CA PRO A 242 10.10 -1.29 -5.27
C PRO A 242 10.48 -0.15 -4.31
N LEU A 243 10.05 -0.23 -3.04
CA LEU A 243 10.41 0.74 -2.01
C LEU A 243 11.89 0.60 -1.62
N LEU A 244 12.35 -0.64 -1.44
CA LEU A 244 13.75 -0.94 -1.12
C LEU A 244 14.69 -0.47 -2.24
N GLU A 245 14.30 -0.65 -3.50
CA GLU A 245 15.08 -0.22 -4.67
C GLU A 245 15.32 1.30 -4.72
N VAL A 246 14.45 2.09 -4.10
CA VAL A 246 14.64 3.56 -3.97
C VAL A 246 15.22 3.99 -2.63
N GLY A 247 15.59 3.04 -1.76
CA GLY A 247 16.16 3.32 -0.45
C GLY A 247 15.12 3.67 0.63
N ILE A 248 13.88 3.20 0.48
CA ILE A 248 12.84 3.24 1.52
C ILE A 248 12.75 1.86 2.16
N GLU A 249 13.03 1.77 3.46
CA GLU A 249 12.81 0.55 4.26
C GLU A 249 11.38 0.54 4.80
N PRO A 250 10.48 -0.32 4.31
CA PRO A 250 9.09 -0.31 4.74
C PRO A 250 8.84 -1.21 5.94
N LEU A 251 7.79 -0.88 6.70
CA LEU A 251 7.21 -1.81 7.65
C LEU A 251 6.53 -2.97 6.91
N VAL A 252 6.97 -4.20 7.19
CA VAL A 252 6.42 -5.43 6.60
C VAL A 252 5.89 -6.35 7.71
N PRO A 253 4.61 -6.76 7.68
CA PRO A 253 4.07 -7.69 8.67
C PRO A 253 4.52 -9.14 8.43
N ASP A 254 4.53 -9.95 9.49
CA ASP A 254 4.87 -11.39 9.41
C ASP A 254 3.99 -12.19 8.44
N ARG A 255 2.76 -11.73 8.21
CA ARG A 255 1.80 -12.36 7.30
C ARG A 255 1.31 -11.37 6.25
N GLY A 256 1.34 -11.81 4.99
CA GLY A 256 0.86 -11.07 3.82
C GLY A 256 -0.65 -10.86 3.74
N ARG A 257 -1.26 -10.18 4.72
CA ARG A 257 -2.72 -9.96 4.81
C ARG A 257 -3.03 -8.54 5.28
N LEU A 258 -4.14 -7.97 4.81
CA LEU A 258 -4.59 -6.62 5.17
C LEU A 258 -4.69 -6.40 6.69
N GLY A 259 -5.27 -7.35 7.43
CA GLY A 259 -5.37 -7.25 8.89
C GLY A 259 -4.02 -7.23 9.60
N SER A 260 -3.01 -7.90 9.03
CA SER A 260 -1.64 -7.92 9.58
C SER A 260 -0.91 -6.62 9.25
N LEU A 261 -1.10 -6.08 8.04
CA LEU A 261 -0.61 -4.75 7.65
C LEU A 261 -1.17 -3.65 8.57
N VAL A 262 -2.49 -3.62 8.79
CA VAL A 262 -3.12 -2.65 9.70
C VAL A 262 -2.56 -2.80 11.11
N ARG A 263 -2.40 -4.04 11.61
CA ARG A 263 -1.82 -4.28 12.93
C ARG A 263 -0.39 -3.75 13.03
N ALA A 264 0.44 -3.99 12.01
CA ALA A 264 1.81 -3.49 12.00
C ALA A 264 1.84 -1.96 12.11
N VAL A 265 1.03 -1.24 11.31
CA VAL A 265 0.92 0.22 11.38
C VAL A 265 0.46 0.67 12.77
N VAL A 266 -0.58 0.03 13.32
CA VAL A 266 -1.07 0.33 14.68
C VAL A 266 0.01 0.11 15.74
N THR A 267 0.74 -1.00 15.68
CA THR A 267 1.81 -1.30 16.63
C THR A 267 2.95 -0.29 16.53
N HIS A 268 3.32 0.13 15.31
CA HIS A 268 4.34 1.15 15.09
C HIS A 268 3.99 2.46 15.81
N TYR A 269 2.75 2.94 15.68
CA TYR A 269 2.30 4.17 16.36
C TYR A 269 1.89 3.94 17.83
N GLY A 270 1.54 2.72 18.22
CA GLY A 270 1.15 2.33 19.58
C GLY A 270 2.33 2.12 20.51
N GLY A 271 3.55 1.99 19.99
CA GLY A 271 4.78 1.99 20.79
C GLY A 271 5.13 3.34 21.43
N ILE A 272 4.31 4.39 21.19
CA ILE A 272 4.46 5.69 21.84
C ILE A 272 3.86 5.60 23.24
N GLU A 273 4.75 5.51 24.24
CA GLU A 273 4.40 5.50 25.66
C GLU A 273 3.53 6.71 26.01
N ALA A 274 2.37 6.48 26.61
CA ALA A 274 1.52 7.56 27.10
C ALA A 274 2.17 8.18 28.35
N LEU A 275 2.17 9.50 28.43
CA LEU A 275 2.54 10.21 29.66
C LEU A 275 1.28 10.37 30.51
N ASP A 276 1.31 9.86 31.73
CA ASP A 276 0.21 10.09 32.68
C ASP A 276 0.29 11.52 33.20
N THR A 277 -0.59 12.38 32.69
CA THR A 277 -0.65 13.80 33.06
C THR A 277 -1.78 14.07 34.05
N VAL A 278 -1.73 15.22 34.71
CA VAL A 278 -2.85 15.69 35.57
C VAL A 278 -4.18 15.88 34.81
N ALA A 279 -4.15 15.87 33.48
CA ALA A 279 -5.31 15.98 32.61
C ALA A 279 -5.64 14.66 31.88
N GLY A 280 -5.10 13.53 32.35
CA GLY A 280 -5.26 12.21 31.75
C GLY A 280 -4.07 11.76 30.89
N PRO A 281 -4.12 10.55 30.31
CA PRO A 281 -3.03 10.01 29.52
C PRO A 281 -2.82 10.82 28.24
N LEU A 282 -1.61 11.31 28.05
CA LEU A 282 -1.19 12.07 26.89
C LEU A 282 -0.33 11.20 25.98
N ARG A 283 -0.79 10.97 24.75
CA ARG A 283 0.01 10.40 23.66
C ARG A 283 0.32 11.50 22.65
N VAL A 284 1.60 11.72 22.39
CA VAL A 284 2.03 12.70 21.39
C VAL A 284 2.52 11.94 20.16
N HIS A 285 1.69 11.90 19.13
CA HIS A 285 2.01 11.32 17.83
C HIS A 285 2.72 12.36 16.92
N ARG A 286 3.08 11.94 15.70
CA ARG A 286 3.79 12.76 14.71
C ARG A 286 2.95 13.84 14.01
N ALA A 287 1.62 13.70 13.93
CA ALA A 287 0.75 14.77 13.40
C ALA A 287 -0.35 15.20 14.36
N ALA A 288 -0.47 14.55 15.52
CA ALA A 288 -1.46 14.90 16.51
C ALA A 288 -1.01 14.57 17.92
N ALA A 289 -1.72 15.12 18.90
CA ALA A 289 -1.65 14.70 20.28
C ALA A 289 -3.04 14.29 20.75
N VAL A 290 -3.10 13.24 21.56
CA VAL A 290 -4.32 12.69 22.14
C VAL A 290 -4.20 12.81 23.64
N LEU A 291 -5.10 13.55 24.26
CA LEU A 291 -5.18 13.72 25.71
C LEU A 291 -6.48 13.09 26.20
N ASP A 292 -6.39 12.12 27.09
CA ASP A 292 -7.54 11.39 27.64
C ASP A 292 -8.49 10.87 26.54
N GLY A 293 -7.90 10.29 25.49
CA GLY A 293 -8.65 9.78 24.32
C GLY A 293 -9.17 10.84 23.34
N ARG A 294 -8.98 12.14 23.62
CA ARG A 294 -9.41 13.24 22.74
C ARG A 294 -8.24 13.80 21.92
N VAL A 295 -8.40 13.85 20.60
CA VAL A 295 -7.45 14.55 19.71
C VAL A 295 -7.46 16.04 20.02
N LEU A 296 -6.29 16.59 20.33
CA LEU A 296 -6.12 18.01 20.58
C LEU A 296 -6.11 18.78 19.25
N PRO A 297 -6.90 19.84 19.09
CA PRO A 297 -6.94 20.67 17.89
C PRO A 297 -5.74 21.62 17.84
N LEU A 298 -4.54 21.07 17.76
CA LEU A 298 -3.28 21.82 17.77
C LEU A 298 -2.85 22.17 16.34
N SER A 299 -2.32 23.38 16.18
CA SER A 299 -1.53 23.70 14.98
C SER A 299 -0.22 22.92 14.98
N ARG A 300 0.46 22.84 13.83
CA ARG A 300 1.80 22.21 13.71
C ARG A 300 2.77 22.76 14.77
N THR A 301 2.79 24.09 14.94
CA THR A 301 3.58 24.76 15.96
C THR A 301 3.19 24.36 17.38
N GLY A 302 1.88 24.30 17.69
CA GLY A 302 1.41 23.86 19.01
C GLY A 302 1.80 22.43 19.32
N LEU A 303 1.81 21.56 18.31
CA LEU A 303 2.23 20.18 18.43
C LEU A 303 3.73 20.02 18.65
N GLU A 304 4.59 20.81 17.98
CA GLU A 304 6.03 20.81 18.24
C GLU A 304 6.36 21.27 19.66
N VAL A 305 5.69 22.33 20.15
CA VAL A 305 5.83 22.79 21.54
C VAL A 305 5.38 21.70 22.52
N LEU A 306 4.27 21.01 22.25
CA LEU A 306 3.81 19.92 23.09
C LEU A 306 4.77 18.72 23.08
N ARG A 307 5.38 18.39 21.93
CA ARG A 307 6.42 17.36 21.85
C ARG A 307 7.63 17.71 22.68
N LEU A 308 8.10 18.95 22.58
CA LEU A 308 9.23 19.43 23.37
C LEU A 308 8.97 19.25 24.87
N LEU A 309 7.76 19.62 25.33
CA LEU A 309 7.34 19.44 26.72
C LEU A 309 7.17 17.96 27.11
N ALA A 310 6.61 17.13 26.24
CA ALA A 310 6.43 15.69 26.47
C ALA A 310 7.78 14.96 26.54
N HIS A 311 8.73 15.32 25.67
CA HIS A 311 10.09 14.77 25.67
C HIS A 311 10.85 15.10 26.97
N ALA A 312 10.59 16.28 27.55
CA ALA A 312 11.15 16.68 28.83
C ALA A 312 10.58 15.90 30.03
N ARG A 313 9.50 15.11 29.85
CA ARG A 313 8.91 14.22 30.88
C ARG A 313 8.72 14.90 32.24
N GLY A 314 8.14 16.09 32.24
CA GLY A 314 7.88 16.89 33.44
C GLY A 314 9.05 17.77 33.92
N SER A 315 10.21 17.68 33.28
CA SER A 315 11.31 18.63 33.46
C SER A 315 10.95 20.01 32.90
N VAL A 316 11.60 21.06 33.43
CA VAL A 316 11.40 22.43 32.96
C VAL A 316 12.11 22.62 31.63
N VAL A 317 11.35 22.96 30.60
CA VAL A 317 11.82 23.42 29.29
C VAL A 317 12.03 24.94 29.35
N PRO A 318 13.26 25.42 29.13
CA PRO A 318 13.57 26.84 29.07
C PRO A 318 12.77 27.58 28.01
N ARG A 319 12.46 28.87 28.25
CA ARG A 319 11.70 29.69 27.31
C ARG A 319 12.39 29.78 25.93
N GLU A 320 13.73 29.86 25.90
CA GLU A 320 14.49 29.89 24.65
C GLU A 320 14.30 28.63 23.79
N GLN A 321 14.12 27.45 24.40
CA GLN A 321 13.88 26.22 23.67
C GLN A 321 12.46 26.17 23.10
N VAL A 322 11.49 26.73 23.83
CA VAL A 322 10.13 26.89 23.30
C VAL A 322 10.13 27.86 22.12
N LEU A 323 10.83 28.99 22.20
CA LEU A 323 10.97 29.95 21.10
C LEU A 323 11.63 29.30 19.87
N ALA A 324 12.70 28.52 20.06
CA ALA A 324 13.39 27.82 18.98
C ALA A 324 12.52 26.77 18.26
N ALA A 325 11.43 26.31 18.89
CA ALA A 325 10.45 25.41 18.27
C ALA A 325 9.36 26.15 17.48
N LEU A 326 9.28 27.48 17.55
CA LEU A 326 8.32 28.28 16.80
C LEU A 326 8.85 28.60 15.40
N PRO A 327 7.96 28.72 14.38
CA PRO A 327 8.37 29.11 13.03
C PRO A 327 8.81 30.58 12.96
N GLY A 328 9.85 30.83 12.15
CA GLY A 328 10.49 32.14 11.98
C GLY A 328 11.54 32.42 13.05
N ASP A 329 12.55 33.23 12.73
CA ASP A 329 13.60 33.68 13.68
C ASP A 329 13.04 34.66 14.73
N SER A 330 11.94 34.29 15.40
CA SER A 330 11.28 35.12 16.39
C SER A 330 12.08 35.10 17.69
N SER A 331 12.73 36.22 17.99
CA SER A 331 13.39 36.48 19.27
C SER A 331 12.46 37.11 20.31
N ASP A 332 11.17 37.30 19.99
CA ASP A 332 10.20 37.94 20.87
C ASP A 332 9.78 36.98 22.00
N PRO A 333 10.11 37.27 23.27
CA PRO A 333 9.72 36.44 24.41
C PRO A 333 8.21 36.23 24.55
N HIS A 334 7.40 37.13 24.00
CA HIS A 334 5.94 37.03 24.03
C HIS A 334 5.41 35.89 23.15
N ALA A 335 6.15 35.50 22.10
CA ALA A 335 5.73 34.44 21.19
C ALA A 335 5.61 33.07 21.90
N ALA A 336 6.55 32.74 22.79
CA ALA A 336 6.47 31.51 23.59
C ALA A 336 5.28 31.53 24.55
N GLU A 337 4.96 32.68 25.15
CA GLU A 337 3.81 32.82 26.05
C GLU A 337 2.49 32.61 25.31
N VAL A 338 2.36 33.19 24.11
CA VAL A 338 1.18 33.00 23.24
C VAL A 338 1.05 31.54 22.80
N ALA A 339 2.15 30.89 22.41
CA ALA A 339 2.14 29.48 22.01
C ALA A 339 1.67 28.56 23.16
N ILE A 340 2.17 28.79 24.38
CA ILE A 340 1.78 28.04 25.58
C ILE A 340 0.32 28.33 25.97
N ALA A 341 -0.15 29.58 25.85
CA ALA A 341 -1.53 29.93 26.11
C ALA A 341 -2.48 29.17 25.16
N ARG A 342 -2.18 29.17 23.85
CA ARG A 342 -2.94 28.42 22.84
C ARG A 342 -2.93 26.92 23.10
N LEU A 343 -1.79 26.36 23.50
CA LEU A 343 -1.67 24.94 23.85
C LEU A 343 -2.58 24.59 25.05
N ARG A 344 -2.59 25.41 26.10
CA ARG A 344 -3.47 25.23 27.26
C ARG A 344 -4.94 25.28 26.87
N ASP A 345 -5.33 26.27 26.06
CA ASP A 345 -6.71 26.41 25.62
C ASP A 345 -7.15 25.21 24.76
N ALA A 346 -6.33 24.79 23.79
CA ALA A 346 -6.61 23.62 22.96
C ALA A 346 -6.66 22.31 23.75
N SER A 347 -5.87 22.19 24.83
CA SER A 347 -5.90 21.02 25.71
C SER A 347 -7.16 20.90 26.56
N GLY A 348 -7.92 21.99 26.73
CA GLY A 348 -9.05 22.06 27.68
C GLY A 348 -8.65 21.99 29.16
N SER A 349 -7.34 21.97 29.47
CA SER A 349 -6.83 21.95 30.84
C SER A 349 -5.64 22.90 30.99
N ARG A 350 -5.86 24.04 31.65
CA ARG A 350 -4.76 24.98 31.96
C ARG A 350 -3.69 24.38 32.86
N ALA A 351 -4.03 23.33 33.62
CA ALA A 351 -3.12 22.62 34.51
C ALA A 351 -2.13 21.71 33.77
N LEU A 352 -2.41 21.33 32.50
CA LEU A 352 -1.55 20.42 31.73
C LEU A 352 -0.11 20.96 31.59
N VAL A 353 0.04 22.26 31.40
CA VAL A 353 1.34 22.92 31.26
C VAL A 353 1.48 24.00 32.32
N ARG A 354 2.45 23.86 33.23
CA ARG A 354 2.72 24.85 34.29
C ARG A 354 3.82 25.81 33.86
N THR A 355 3.62 27.08 34.14
CA THR A 355 4.69 28.09 34.05
C THR A 355 5.54 28.02 35.31
N VAL A 356 6.84 27.82 35.15
CA VAL A 356 7.82 27.94 36.23
C VAL A 356 8.47 29.32 36.13
N VAL A 357 8.15 30.17 37.09
CA VAL A 357 8.53 31.59 37.11
C VAL A 357 10.04 31.74 36.86
N LYS A 358 10.38 32.60 35.88
CA LYS A 358 11.76 32.88 35.42
C LYS A 358 12.55 31.70 34.83
N ARG A 359 11.97 30.50 34.74
CA ARG A 359 12.68 29.29 34.28
C ARG A 359 12.11 28.69 33.00
N GLY A 360 10.80 28.81 32.75
CA GLY A 360 10.16 28.30 31.54
C GLY A 360 8.87 27.55 31.82
N TYR A 361 8.68 26.41 31.16
CA TYR A 361 7.42 25.66 31.17
C TYR A 361 7.68 24.17 31.37
N ARG A 362 6.74 23.47 32.01
CA ARG A 362 6.80 22.01 32.14
C ARG A 362 5.43 21.38 31.98
N LEU A 363 5.39 20.13 31.54
CA LEU A 363 4.20 19.30 31.58
C LEU A 363 3.94 18.87 33.04
N GLU A 364 2.72 18.94 33.54
CA GLU A 364 2.37 18.41 34.86
C GLU A 364 1.97 16.94 34.74
N LEU A 365 2.79 16.06 35.30
CA LEU A 365 2.56 14.62 35.37
C LEU A 365 1.78 14.25 36.64
N GLN A 366 1.04 13.14 36.62
CA GLN A 366 0.53 12.56 37.86
C GLN A 366 1.70 12.08 38.73
N GLU A 367 1.64 12.34 40.03
CA GLU A 367 2.60 11.78 40.99
C GLU A 367 2.40 10.26 41.04
N GLN A 368 3.45 9.50 40.73
CA GLN A 368 3.48 8.06 40.97
C GLN A 368 3.58 7.86 42.49
N SER A 369 2.50 7.40 43.12
CA SER A 369 2.48 6.99 44.54
C SER A 369 3.19 5.67 44.75
#